data_AF-A0A4R5DB50-F1
#
_entry.id   AF-A0A4R5DB50-F1
#
_cell.length_a   1.000
_cell.length_b   1.000
_cell.length_c   1.000
_cell.angle_alpha   90.00
_cell.angle_beta   90.00
_cell.angle_gamma   90.00
#
_symmetry.space_group_name_H-M   'P 1'
#
loop_
_entity.id
_entity.type
_entity.pdbx_description
1 polymer ?
#
loop_
_entity_poly.entity_id
_entity_poly.type
_entity_poly.pdbx_seq_one_letter_code
_entity_poly.pdbx_strand_id
1 'polypeptide(L)'
;MKRAFSTAVKITGIVIVLIAAGTMFIPAVFGFILFRTNHYNAFNETHKPINVYLFQKNQTSNNDKTDELIVYFPSEISYRYLTIVPSHELIGLADQTEKSIWIFPGAKIAYMFPNGSYFTPLGESYFNFISESGFSKDIIWFNTFGDLKKLGERIVIQRNMN
;
A
#
# COMPACT_ATOMS: atom_id res chain seq x y z
N MET A 1 29.17 -35.02 -13.10
CA MET A 1 28.95 -33.83 -12.24
C MET A 1 28.90 -32.48 -12.97
N LYS A 2 29.68 -32.21 -14.03
CA LYS A 2 29.70 -30.88 -14.71
C LYS A 2 28.37 -30.45 -15.38
N ARG A 3 27.53 -31.39 -15.83
CA ARG A 3 26.25 -31.06 -16.52
C ARG A 3 25.15 -30.54 -15.59
N ALA A 4 25.04 -31.07 -14.38
CA ALA A 4 24.00 -30.64 -13.42
C ALA A 4 24.20 -29.19 -12.95
N PHE A 5 25.47 -28.78 -12.78
CA PHE A 5 25.82 -27.42 -12.38
C PHE A 5 25.49 -26.39 -13.47
N SER A 6 25.71 -26.74 -14.75
CA SER A 6 25.34 -25.89 -15.88
C SER A 6 23.82 -25.71 -16.04
N THR A 7 23.02 -26.73 -15.70
CA THR A 7 21.55 -26.64 -15.81
C THR A 7 20.98 -25.83 -14.65
N ALA A 8 21.50 -26.01 -13.42
CA ALA A 8 21.10 -25.22 -12.27
C ALA A 8 21.38 -23.72 -12.47
N VAL A 9 22.58 -23.36 -12.94
CA VAL A 9 22.96 -21.95 -13.20
C VAL A 9 22.08 -21.32 -14.29
N LYS A 10 21.69 -22.08 -15.32
CA LYS A 10 20.77 -21.59 -16.37
C LYS A 10 19.37 -21.35 -15.83
N ILE A 11 18.84 -22.26 -15.01
CA ILE A 11 17.51 -22.11 -14.41
C ILE A 11 17.49 -20.92 -13.44
N THR A 12 18.49 -20.80 -12.56
CA THR A 12 18.57 -19.67 -11.62
C THR A 12 18.76 -18.34 -12.35
N GLY A 13 19.58 -18.30 -13.40
CA GLY A 13 19.75 -17.11 -14.24
C GLY A 13 18.47 -16.70 -14.96
N ILE A 14 17.71 -17.64 -15.51
CA ILE A 14 16.42 -17.36 -16.17
C ILE A 14 15.38 -16.83 -15.16
N VAL A 15 15.33 -17.38 -13.95
CA VAL A 15 14.40 -16.89 -12.90
C VAL A 15 14.76 -15.48 -12.46
N ILE A 16 16.05 -15.16 -12.29
CA ILE A 16 16.50 -13.81 -11.93
C ILE A 16 16.20 -12.82 -13.06
N VAL A 17 16.41 -13.20 -14.32
CA VAL A 17 16.07 -12.37 -15.48
C VAL A 17 14.56 -12.20 -15.60
N LEU A 18 13.73 -13.18 -15.26
CA LEU A 18 12.27 -13.05 -15.24
C LEU A 18 11.76 -12.15 -14.10
N ILE A 19 12.43 -12.15 -12.94
CA ILE A 19 12.11 -11.23 -11.83
C ILE A 19 12.56 -9.80 -12.16
N ALA A 20 13.73 -9.63 -12.78
CA ALA A 20 14.24 -8.34 -13.24
C ALA A 20 13.45 -7.80 -14.45
N ALA A 21 13.01 -8.68 -15.35
CA ALA A 21 12.15 -8.31 -16.46
C ALA A 21 10.73 -8.01 -15.96
N GLY A 22 10.17 -8.79 -15.04
CA GLY A 22 8.84 -8.54 -14.46
C GLY A 22 8.75 -7.23 -13.68
N THR A 23 9.88 -6.70 -13.19
CA THR A 23 9.95 -5.36 -12.59
C THR A 23 10.13 -4.23 -13.62
N MET A 24 10.57 -4.53 -14.84
CA MET A 24 10.65 -3.60 -15.98
C MET A 24 9.43 -3.65 -16.92
N PHE A 25 8.69 -4.77 -16.98
CA PHE A 25 7.49 -4.92 -17.78
C PHE A 25 6.28 -4.41 -17.00
N ILE A 26 5.93 -3.16 -17.29
CA ILE A 26 4.64 -2.47 -17.09
C ILE A 26 3.85 -2.97 -15.84
N PRO A 27 3.91 -2.25 -14.71
CA PRO A 27 3.12 -2.55 -13.53
C PRO A 27 1.60 -2.67 -13.79
N ALA A 28 1.09 -2.07 -14.88
CA ALA A 28 -0.29 -2.22 -15.34
C ALA A 28 -0.68 -3.64 -15.78
N VAL A 29 0.28 -4.55 -16.01
CA VAL A 29 0.03 -5.95 -16.40
C VAL A 29 0.30 -6.91 -15.24
N PHE A 30 1.35 -6.68 -14.45
CA PHE A 30 1.84 -7.63 -13.44
C PHE A 30 1.67 -7.16 -11.98
N GLY A 31 1.13 -5.97 -11.72
CA GLY A 31 0.90 -5.49 -10.36
C GLY A 31 2.18 -5.02 -9.65
N PHE A 32 2.12 -4.95 -8.32
CA PHE A 32 3.16 -4.35 -7.47
C PHE A 32 3.49 -5.27 -6.30
N ILE A 33 4.78 -5.50 -6.09
CA ILE A 33 5.28 -6.08 -4.84
C ILE A 33 5.48 -4.94 -3.85
N LEU A 34 4.79 -5.00 -2.72
CA LEU A 34 4.81 -4.00 -1.67
C LEU A 34 5.56 -4.53 -0.46
N PHE A 35 6.44 -3.70 0.10
CA PHE A 35 7.20 -4.03 1.31
C PHE A 35 6.61 -3.29 2.50
N ARG A 36 6.42 -4.01 3.61
CA ARG A 36 5.95 -3.40 4.85
C ARG A 36 7.00 -2.38 5.31
N THR A 37 6.53 -1.19 5.65
CA THR A 37 7.39 -0.13 6.15
C THR A 37 7.29 -0.03 7.66
N ASN A 38 8.44 0.20 8.29
CA ASN A 38 8.54 0.59 9.69
C ASN A 38 8.81 2.10 9.83
N HIS A 39 8.73 2.87 8.73
CA HIS A 39 8.89 4.33 8.76
C HIS A 39 7.65 5.04 9.27
N TYR A 40 6.55 4.33 9.46
CA TYR A 40 5.30 4.89 9.92
C TYR A 40 4.66 3.99 10.97
N ASN A 41 3.92 4.60 11.88
CA ASN A 41 3.04 3.93 12.83
C ASN A 41 1.65 4.54 12.74
N ALA A 42 0.62 3.76 13.07
CA ALA A 42 -0.76 4.22 13.06
C ALA A 42 -1.41 4.09 14.44
N PHE A 43 -2.09 5.14 14.85
CA PHE A 43 -2.76 5.27 16.14
C PHE A 43 -4.14 5.88 15.93
N ASN A 44 -4.99 5.78 16.93
CA ASN A 44 -6.24 6.54 16.98
C ASN A 44 -6.04 7.91 17.65
N GLU A 45 -7.11 8.69 17.80
CA GLU A 45 -7.10 9.99 18.49
C GLU A 45 -6.59 9.93 19.95
N THR A 46 -6.77 8.79 20.62
CA THR A 46 -6.29 8.58 22.00
C THR A 46 -4.86 8.03 22.07
N HIS A 47 -4.11 8.06 20.97
CA HIS A 47 -2.75 7.51 20.83
C HIS A 47 -2.66 5.99 21.09
N LYS A 48 -3.78 5.27 21.01
CA LYS A 48 -3.81 3.82 21.07
C LYS A 48 -3.37 3.25 19.71
N PRO A 49 -2.41 2.30 19.68
CA PRO A 49 -2.01 1.65 18.43
C PRO A 49 -3.19 0.94 17.76
N ILE A 50 -3.27 1.07 16.44
CA ILE A 50 -4.28 0.39 15.62
C ILE A 50 -3.60 -0.79 14.90
N ASN A 51 -4.31 -1.92 14.80
CA ASN A 51 -3.84 -3.08 14.05
C ASN A 51 -3.95 -2.83 12.53
N VAL A 52 -2.91 -2.25 11.94
CA VAL A 52 -2.80 -2.02 10.50
C VAL A 52 -1.43 -2.44 9.97
N TYR A 53 -1.37 -2.76 8.68
CA TYR A 53 -0.12 -2.92 7.96
C TYR A 53 0.07 -1.77 6.99
N LEU A 54 1.24 -1.14 7.06
CA LEU A 54 1.62 -0.02 6.21
C LEU A 54 2.64 -0.51 5.20
N PHE A 55 2.38 -0.29 3.91
CA PHE A 55 3.29 -0.66 2.84
C PHE A 55 3.65 0.56 1.99
N GLN A 56 4.93 0.70 1.65
CA GLN A 56 5.37 1.73 0.71
C GLN A 56 5.29 1.19 -0.71
N LYS A 57 4.73 2.00 -1.61
CA LYS A 57 4.65 1.74 -3.02
C LYS A 57 5.30 2.92 -3.75
N ASN A 58 6.47 2.68 -4.30
CA ASN A 58 7.17 3.67 -5.10
C ASN A 58 6.83 3.39 -6.57
N GLN A 59 6.09 4.30 -7.19
CA GLN A 59 5.84 4.25 -8.64
C GLN A 59 6.74 5.24 -9.36
N THR A 60 7.15 4.88 -10.57
CA THR A 60 7.76 5.83 -11.51
C THR A 60 6.96 5.77 -12.79
N SER A 61 6.28 6.86 -13.12
CA SER A 61 5.56 7.04 -14.38
C SER A 61 6.11 8.28 -15.06
N ASN A 62 6.59 8.16 -16.29
CA ASN A 62 7.09 9.30 -17.09
C ASN A 62 8.09 10.22 -16.35
N ASN A 63 9.05 9.64 -15.60
CA ASN A 63 10.04 10.32 -14.74
C ASN A 63 9.50 10.97 -13.46
N ASP A 64 8.20 10.99 -13.22
CA ASP A 64 7.63 11.40 -11.94
C ASP A 64 7.62 10.21 -10.97
N LYS A 65 8.26 10.43 -9.82
CA LYS A 65 8.23 9.48 -8.70
C LYS A 65 7.07 9.85 -7.80
N THR A 66 6.15 8.91 -7.63
CA THR A 66 5.05 9.03 -6.67
C THR A 66 5.29 8.06 -5.54
N ASP A 67 5.42 8.61 -4.33
CA ASP A 67 5.50 7.84 -3.09
C ASP A 67 4.08 7.66 -2.55
N GLU A 68 3.57 6.43 -2.65
CA GLU A 68 2.27 6.05 -2.11
C GLU A 68 2.45 5.21 -0.84
N LEU A 69 1.52 5.40 0.10
CA LEU A 69 1.42 4.60 1.31
C LEU A 69 0.12 3.80 1.27
N ILE A 70 0.23 2.49 1.25
CA ILE A 70 -0.91 1.57 1.30
C ILE A 70 -1.17 1.20 2.76
N VAL A 71 -2.35 1.58 3.26
CA VAL A 71 -2.80 1.29 4.62
C VAL A 71 -3.77 0.13 4.58
N TYR A 72 -3.37 -1.02 5.09
CA TYR A 72 -4.18 -2.24 5.09
C TYR A 72 -4.74 -2.53 6.49
N PHE A 73 -6.06 -2.74 6.54
CA PHE A 73 -6.85 -3.03 7.73
C PHE A 73 -7.25 -4.52 7.73
N PRO A 74 -6.47 -5.40 8.39
CA PRO A 74 -6.68 -6.86 8.33
C PRO A 74 -8.03 -7.31 8.90
N SER A 75 -8.61 -6.56 9.82
CA SER A 75 -9.85 -6.91 10.53
C SER A 75 -11.11 -6.36 9.88
N GLU A 76 -10.98 -5.51 8.86
CA GLU A 76 -12.11 -4.79 8.25
C GLU A 76 -12.55 -5.45 6.94
N ILE A 77 -13.81 -5.29 6.57
CA ILE A 77 -14.41 -5.97 5.41
C ILE A 77 -14.64 -4.97 4.28
N SER A 78 -15.24 -3.82 4.60
CA SER A 78 -15.68 -2.84 3.60
C SER A 78 -14.50 -2.02 3.10
N TYR A 79 -13.63 -1.58 4.01
CA TYR A 79 -12.51 -0.70 3.73
C TYR A 79 -11.16 -1.36 4.08
N ARG A 80 -10.90 -2.53 3.47
CA ARG A 80 -9.70 -3.33 3.73
C ARG A 80 -8.38 -2.62 3.46
N TYR A 81 -8.34 -1.69 2.52
CA TYR A 81 -7.17 -0.83 2.39
C TYR A 81 -7.48 0.53 1.77
N LEU A 82 -6.61 1.47 2.10
CA LEU A 82 -6.59 2.83 1.58
C LEU A 82 -5.24 3.10 0.90
N THR A 83 -5.27 3.92 -0.13
CA THR A 83 -4.07 4.48 -0.75
C THR A 83 -3.94 5.92 -0.30
N ILE A 84 -2.78 6.29 0.25
CA ILE A 84 -2.45 7.66 0.61
C ILE A 84 -1.32 8.14 -0.31
N VAL A 85 -1.49 9.32 -0.88
CA VAL A 85 -0.48 10.00 -1.71
C VAL A 85 -0.09 11.30 -1.00
N PRO A 86 0.90 11.28 -0.09
CA PRO A 86 1.21 12.43 0.76
C PRO A 86 1.60 13.68 -0.03
N SER A 87 2.31 13.52 -1.16
CA SER A 87 2.73 14.64 -2.02
C SER A 87 1.56 15.37 -2.70
N HIS A 88 0.40 14.74 -2.78
CA HIS A 88 -0.82 15.30 -3.36
C HIS A 88 -1.92 15.51 -2.32
N GLU A 89 -1.60 15.38 -1.03
CA GLU A 89 -2.54 15.51 0.09
C GLU A 89 -3.82 14.70 -0.11
N LEU A 90 -3.67 13.48 -0.63
CA LEU A 90 -4.78 12.68 -1.11
C LEU A 90 -4.90 11.34 -0.38
N ILE A 91 -6.15 10.96 -0.08
CA ILE A 91 -6.53 9.63 0.42
C ILE A 91 -7.58 9.06 -0.52
N GLY A 92 -7.37 7.82 -0.97
CA GLY A 92 -8.25 7.13 -1.90
C GLY A 92 -8.68 5.76 -1.39
N LEU A 93 -9.92 5.39 -1.74
CA LEU A 93 -10.41 4.02 -1.65
C LEU A 93 -10.04 3.28 -2.93
N ALA A 94 -9.36 2.16 -2.78
CA ALA A 94 -9.05 1.36 -3.95
C ALA A 94 -10.26 0.57 -4.45
N ASP A 95 -10.31 0.36 -5.76
CA ASP A 95 -11.39 -0.37 -6.39
C ASP A 95 -11.32 -1.87 -6.05
N GLN A 96 -12.47 -2.49 -5.75
CA GLN A 96 -12.60 -3.92 -5.43
C GLN A 96 -11.62 -4.41 -4.33
N THR A 97 -11.61 -3.75 -3.18
CA THR A 97 -10.66 -3.93 -2.07
C THR A 97 -10.31 -5.38 -1.71
N GLU A 98 -11.26 -6.31 -1.76
CA GLU A 98 -11.03 -7.72 -1.40
C GLU A 98 -10.21 -8.54 -2.43
N LYS A 99 -10.17 -8.11 -3.69
CA LYS A 99 -9.49 -8.84 -4.79
C LYS A 99 -8.19 -8.18 -5.24
N SER A 100 -7.92 -6.99 -4.72
CA SER A 100 -6.91 -6.10 -5.29
C SER A 100 -5.56 -6.17 -4.55
N ILE A 101 -5.51 -6.80 -3.37
CA ILE A 101 -4.27 -7.01 -2.61
C ILE A 101 -4.25 -8.39 -1.95
N TRP A 102 -3.12 -9.09 -2.09
CA TRP A 102 -2.83 -10.34 -1.39
C TRP A 102 -1.70 -10.12 -0.38
N ILE A 103 -1.97 -10.37 0.90
CA ILE A 103 -0.98 -10.26 1.97
C ILE A 103 -0.35 -11.63 2.22
N PHE A 104 0.98 -11.72 2.17
CA PHE A 104 1.67 -12.96 2.49
C PHE A 104 1.65 -13.22 4.01
N PRO A 105 1.47 -14.48 4.46
CA PRO A 105 1.51 -14.84 5.87
C PRO A 105 2.81 -14.37 6.54
N GLY A 106 2.73 -13.73 7.72
CA GLY A 106 3.89 -13.14 8.40
C GLY A 106 4.17 -11.66 8.05
N ALA A 107 3.33 -11.04 7.22
CA ALA A 107 3.10 -9.60 7.09
C ALA A 107 4.34 -8.72 6.81
N LYS A 108 5.30 -9.19 6.01
CA LYS A 108 6.40 -8.33 5.49
C LYS A 108 6.21 -7.89 4.06
N ILE A 109 5.42 -8.63 3.28
CA ILE A 109 5.25 -8.43 1.84
C ILE A 109 3.77 -8.54 1.51
N ALA A 110 3.33 -7.71 0.56
CA ALA A 110 2.04 -7.82 -0.09
C ALA A 110 2.21 -7.78 -1.61
N TYR A 111 1.30 -8.42 -2.34
CA TYR A 111 1.19 -8.29 -3.79
C TYR A 111 -0.11 -7.56 -4.11
N MET A 112 0.00 -6.40 -4.73
CA MET A 112 -1.14 -5.63 -5.23
C MET A 112 -1.34 -5.92 -6.71
N PHE A 113 -2.52 -6.40 -7.08
CA PHE A 113 -2.88 -6.62 -8.47
C PHE A 113 -2.97 -5.27 -9.21
N PRO A 114 -2.82 -5.23 -10.55
CA PRO A 114 -2.85 -3.97 -11.31
C PRO A 114 -4.06 -3.09 -11.01
N ASN A 115 -5.24 -3.71 -10.86
CA ASN A 115 -6.48 -3.01 -10.55
C ASN A 115 -6.47 -2.32 -9.18
N GLY A 116 -5.69 -2.83 -8.22
CA GLY A 116 -5.55 -2.24 -6.89
C GLY A 116 -4.79 -0.91 -6.85
N SER A 117 -4.18 -0.52 -7.97
CA SER A 117 -3.58 0.81 -8.11
C SER A 117 -4.56 1.88 -8.55
N TYR A 118 -5.75 1.50 -9.03
CA TYR A 118 -6.83 2.46 -9.26
C TYR A 118 -7.57 2.69 -7.95
N PHE A 119 -7.71 3.95 -7.59
CA PHE A 119 -8.45 4.36 -6.40
C PHE A 119 -9.30 5.58 -6.72
N THR A 120 -10.38 5.72 -5.97
CA THR A 120 -11.25 6.89 -5.99
C THR A 120 -10.89 7.79 -4.81
N PRO A 121 -10.49 9.05 -5.05
CA PRO A 121 -10.23 10.01 -3.97
C PRO A 121 -11.46 10.22 -3.08
N LEU A 122 -11.24 10.33 -1.76
CA LEU A 122 -12.32 10.43 -0.77
C LEU A 122 -12.75 11.86 -0.41
N GLY A 123 -12.12 12.86 -1.04
CA GLY A 123 -12.45 14.29 -0.87
C GLY A 123 -13.21 14.88 -2.07
N GLU A 124 -13.44 14.11 -3.14
CA GLU A 124 -14.18 14.59 -4.30
C GLU A 124 -15.69 14.39 -4.15
N SER A 125 -16.46 15.24 -4.83
CA SER A 125 -17.91 15.47 -4.69
C SER A 125 -18.82 14.23 -4.74
N TYR A 126 -18.32 13.09 -5.22
CA TYR A 126 -19.07 11.84 -5.33
C TYR A 126 -18.97 10.93 -4.10
N PHE A 127 -17.94 11.09 -3.25
CA PHE A 127 -17.70 10.24 -2.09
C PHE A 127 -17.07 11.05 -0.94
N ASN A 128 -17.85 11.92 -0.29
CA ASN A 128 -17.39 12.70 0.86
C ASN A 128 -17.38 11.86 2.15
N PHE A 129 -16.72 10.69 2.11
CA PHE A 129 -16.62 9.78 3.27
C PHE A 129 -15.65 10.30 4.33
N ILE A 130 -14.63 11.06 3.90
CA ILE A 130 -13.72 11.75 4.80
C ILE A 130 -14.12 13.22 4.84
N SER A 131 -14.81 13.62 5.90
CA SER A 131 -15.20 15.03 6.09
C SER A 131 -14.00 15.92 6.38
N GLU A 132 -12.94 15.37 6.99
CA GLU A 132 -11.73 16.10 7.36
C GLU A 132 -10.51 15.19 7.31
N SER A 133 -9.44 15.68 6.70
CA SER A 133 -8.11 15.10 6.74
C SER A 133 -7.06 16.20 6.83
N GLY A 134 -5.84 15.84 7.21
CA GLY A 134 -4.73 16.77 7.23
C GLY A 134 -3.41 16.09 6.95
N PHE A 135 -2.56 16.82 6.23
CA PHE A 135 -1.24 16.40 5.81
C PHE A 135 -0.21 17.37 6.39
N SER A 136 0.84 16.80 6.95
CA SER A 136 2.01 17.52 7.41
C SER A 136 3.24 16.66 7.15
N LYS A 137 4.43 17.23 7.34
CA LYS A 137 5.70 16.55 7.07
C LYS A 137 5.81 15.17 7.72
N ASP A 138 5.34 15.04 8.96
CA ASP A 138 5.53 13.85 9.79
C ASP A 138 4.21 13.21 10.25
N ILE A 139 3.06 13.82 9.96
CA ILE A 139 1.75 13.35 10.39
C ILE A 139 0.76 13.45 9.25
N ILE A 140 0.05 12.35 9.00
CA ILE A 140 -1.13 12.29 8.15
C ILE A 140 -2.28 11.85 9.04
N TRP A 141 -3.43 12.52 8.97
CA TRP A 141 -4.61 12.10 9.74
C TRP A 141 -5.89 12.24 8.92
N PHE A 142 -6.88 11.43 9.26
CA PHE A 142 -8.21 11.50 8.68
C PHE A 142 -9.27 10.96 9.65
N ASN A 143 -10.47 11.53 9.58
CA ASN A 143 -11.59 11.02 10.35
C ASN A 143 -12.06 9.66 9.78
N THR A 144 -12.44 8.75 10.67
CA THR A 144 -12.88 7.40 10.27
C THR A 144 -14.30 7.42 9.71
N PHE A 145 -14.61 6.42 8.88
CA PHE A 145 -15.91 6.27 8.23
C PHE A 145 -16.30 4.80 8.10
N GLY A 146 -17.61 4.53 7.93
CA GLY A 146 -18.22 3.19 7.96
C GLY A 146 -17.64 2.24 9.01
N ASP A 147 -17.08 1.09 8.61
CA ASP A 147 -16.58 0.08 9.56
C ASP A 147 -15.26 0.49 10.26
N LEU A 148 -14.49 1.43 9.69
CA LEU A 148 -13.29 1.99 10.32
C LEU A 148 -13.59 2.76 11.62
N LYS A 149 -14.84 3.17 11.85
CA LYS A 149 -15.26 3.85 13.10
C LYS A 149 -15.00 3.03 14.37
N LYS A 150 -14.88 1.70 14.24
CA LYS A 150 -14.53 0.81 15.36
C LYS A 150 -13.10 1.04 15.88
N LEU A 151 -12.26 1.67 15.07
CA LEU A 151 -10.85 1.92 15.38
C LEU A 151 -10.62 3.26 16.10
N GLY A 152 -11.66 4.09 16.25
CA GLY A 152 -11.60 5.44 16.81
C GLY A 152 -12.33 6.45 15.92
N GLU A 153 -12.42 7.70 16.35
CA GLU A 153 -12.97 8.80 15.55
C GLU A 153 -11.99 9.27 14.47
N ARG A 154 -10.68 9.12 14.72
CA ARG A 154 -9.62 9.58 13.82
C ARG A 154 -8.48 8.58 13.78
N ILE A 155 -7.97 8.33 12.57
CA ILE A 155 -6.72 7.60 12.37
C ILE A 155 -5.61 8.62 12.16
N VAL A 156 -4.50 8.43 12.88
CA VAL A 156 -3.29 9.23 12.79
C VAL A 156 -2.14 8.33 12.37
N ILE A 157 -1.50 8.65 11.25
CA ILE A 157 -0.32 7.97 10.73
C ILE A 157 0.86 8.90 10.94
N GLN A 158 1.79 8.49 11.79
CA GLN A 158 2.96 9.27 12.16
C GLN A 158 4.21 8.66 11.57
N ARG A 159 5.05 9.50 10.95
CA ARG A 159 6.39 9.12 10.48
C ARG A 159 7.31 8.94 11.68
N ASN A 160 8.03 7.82 11.72
CA ASN A 160 9.06 7.56 12.71
C ASN A 160 10.28 8.42 12.35
N MET A 161 10.67 9.31 13.26
CA MET A 161 11.93 10.03 13.16
C MET A 161 13.06 9.04 13.51
N ASN A 162 13.70 8.49 12.48
CA ASN A 162 15.00 7.82 12.64
C ASN A 162 16.13 8.85 12.54
#